data_AF-A0A9K3IIV5-F1
#
_entry.id   AF-A0A9K3IIV5-F1
#
_cell.length_a   1.000
_cell.length_b   1.000
_cell.length_c   1.000
_cell.angle_alpha   90.00
_cell.angle_beta   90.00
_cell.angle_gamma   90.00
#
_symmetry.space_group_name_H-M   'P 1'
#
loop_
_entity.id
_entity.type
_entity.pdbx_description
1 polymer ?
#
loop_
_entity_poly.entity_id
_entity_poly.type
_entity_poly.pdbx_seq_one_letter_code
_entity_poly.pdbx_strand_id
1 'polypeptide(L)' 'MVAPIRHVRRCLSYLMINKAEEALRDAMQAQIINPEWSLAFYLQTAALLSLGILDKDAHEMLEDAIFLDSQRKIHWYA' A
#
# COMPACT_ATOMS: atom_id res chain seq x y z
N MET A 1 9.07 -18.44 3.76
CA MET A 1 8.05 -17.37 3.61
C MET A 1 8.70 -16.03 3.90
N VAL A 2 8.61 -15.06 2.99
CA VAL A 2 9.10 -13.69 3.23
C VAL A 2 7.97 -12.90 3.88
N ALA A 3 8.24 -12.24 5.01
CA ALA A 3 7.21 -11.51 5.73
C ALA A 3 6.80 -10.22 5.00
N PRO A 4 5.50 -9.89 4.92
CA PRO A 4 5.01 -8.71 4.20
C PRO A 4 5.54 -7.39 4.79
N ILE A 5 5.85 -7.37 6.09
CA ILE A 5 6.46 -6.22 6.78
C ILE A 5 7.83 -5.81 6.20
N ARG A 6 8.59 -6.74 5.62
CA ARG A 6 9.89 -6.43 5.00
C ARG A 6 9.69 -5.56 3.76
N HIS A 7 8.71 -5.89 2.93
CA HIS A 7 8.39 -5.16 1.72
C HIS A 7 7.86 -3.77 2.04
N VAL A 8 6.95 -3.65 3.01
CA VAL A 8 6.42 -2.36 3.48
C VAL A 8 7.51 -1.42 3.99
N ARG A 9 8.43 -1.91 4.83
CA ARG A 9 9.54 -1.08 5.35
C ARG A 9 10.49 -0.60 4.25
N ARG A 10 10.77 -1.48 3.29
CA ARG A 10 11.64 -1.16 2.16
C ARG A 10 10.97 -0.18 1.19
N CYS A 11 9.67 -0.35 0.93
CA CYS A 11 8.85 0.59 0.18
C CYS A 11 8.91 2.00 0.78
N LEU A 12 8.67 2.14 2.08
CA LEU A 12 8.78 3.42 2.79
C LEU A 12 10.17 4.05 2.62
N SER A 13 11.22 3.25 2.71
CA SER A 13 12.59 3.73 2.52
C SER A 13 12.82 4.23 1.10
N TYR A 14 12.27 3.55 0.09
CA TYR A 14 12.35 3.95 -1.32
C TYR A 14 11.60 5.25 -1.61
N LEU A 15 10.41 5.46 -1.02
CA LEU A 15 9.67 6.72 -1.13
C LEU A 15 10.50 7.90 -0.61
N MET A 16 11.20 7.73 0.51
CA MET A 16 12.03 8.79 1.11
C MET A 16 13.26 9.18 0.28
N ILE A 17 13.70 8.31 -0.65
CA ILE A 17 14.85 8.55 -1.53
C ILE A 17 14.44 8.74 -2.99
N ASN A 18 13.18 9.12 -3.25
CA ASN A 18 12.61 9.36 -4.58
C ASN A 18 12.70 8.17 -5.55
N LYS A 19 12.65 6.94 -5.03
CA LYS A 19 12.61 5.69 -5.80
C LYS A 19 11.21 5.12 -5.85
N ALA A 20 10.27 5.90 -6.38
CA ALA A 20 8.86 5.60 -6.28
C ALA A 20 8.44 4.35 -7.09
N GLU A 21 9.13 4.00 -8.17
CA GLU A 21 8.86 2.75 -8.90
C GLU A 21 9.26 1.51 -8.11
N GLU A 22 10.42 1.52 -7.46
CA GLU A 22 10.85 0.45 -6.55
C GLU A 22 9.91 0.34 -5.35
N ALA A 23 9.45 1.48 -4.83
CA ALA A 23 8.44 1.52 -3.77
C ALA A 23 7.14 0.84 -4.22
N LEU A 24 6.63 1.17 -5.40
CA LEU A 24 5.42 0.57 -5.96
C LEU A 24 5.55 -0.96 -6.07
N ARG A 25 6.68 -1.46 -6.60
CA ARG A 25 6.95 -2.90 -6.70
C ARG A 25 6.92 -3.60 -5.35
N ASP A 26 7.49 -2.99 -4.32
CA ASP A 26 7.46 -3.55 -2.96
C ASP A 26 6.06 -3.50 -2.34
N ALA A 27 5.31 -2.43 -2.55
CA ALA A 27 3.95 -2.32 -2.06
C ALA A 27 3.01 -3.36 -2.70
N MET A 28 3.15 -3.61 -4.01
CA MET A 28 2.44 -4.69 -4.72
C MET A 28 2.83 -6.07 -4.16
N GLN A 29 4.11 -6.32 -3.89
CA GLN A 29 4.55 -7.58 -3.30
C GLN A 29 3.98 -7.78 -1.88
N ALA A 30 3.87 -6.71 -1.09
CA ALA A 30 3.23 -6.76 0.22
C ALA A 30 1.74 -7.11 0.12
N GLN A 31 1.02 -6.56 -0.87
CA GLN A 31 -0.38 -6.89 -1.15
C GLN A 31 -0.56 -8.35 -1.57
N ILE A 32 0.31 -8.89 -2.43
CA ILE A 32 0.25 -10.30 -2.83
C ILE A 32 0.40 -11.24 -1.63
N ILE A 33 1.29 -10.88 -0.70
CA ILE A 33 1.54 -11.70 0.50
C ILE A 33 0.42 -11.54 1.54
N ASN A 34 -0.17 -10.35 1.66
CA ASN A 34 -1.29 -10.08 2.56
C ASN A 34 -2.35 -9.18 1.90
N PRO A 35 -3.35 -9.78 1.22
CA PRO A 35 -4.34 -9.05 0.45
C PRO A 35 -5.28 -8.17 1.27
N GLU A 36 -5.49 -8.48 2.55
CA GLU A 36 -6.40 -7.73 3.43
C GLU A 36 -5.69 -6.58 4.16
N TRP A 37 -4.40 -6.35 3.87
CA TRP A 37 -3.62 -5.34 4.57
C TRP A 37 -3.74 -3.97 3.91
N SER A 38 -4.61 -3.13 4.45
CA SER A 38 -4.83 -1.73 4.04
C SER A 38 -3.54 -0.93 3.81
N LEU A 39 -2.50 -1.15 4.64
CA LEU A 39 -1.20 -0.47 4.50
C LEU A 39 -0.52 -0.70 3.15
N ALA A 40 -0.69 -1.88 2.55
CA ALA A 40 -0.11 -2.16 1.22
C ALA A 40 -0.77 -1.29 0.15
N PHE A 41 -2.09 -1.08 0.23
CA PHE A 41 -2.82 -0.20 -0.70
C PHE A 41 -2.44 1.26 -0.52
N TYR A 42 -2.37 1.76 0.73
CA TYR A 42 -1.91 3.13 0.98
C TYR A 42 -0.52 3.41 0.43
N LEU A 43 0.40 2.44 0.52
CA LEU A 43 1.75 2.58 -0.02
C LEU A 43 1.79 2.54 -1.55
N GLN A 44 0.91 1.77 -2.20
CA GLN A 44 0.76 1.79 -3.66
C GLN A 44 0.23 3.15 -4.12
N THR A 45 -0.82 3.68 -3.48
CA THR A 45 -1.32 5.02 -3.77
C THR A 45 -0.22 6.07 -3.57
N ALA A 46 0.51 6.03 -2.45
CA ALA A 46 1.60 6.99 -2.19
C ALA A 46 2.72 6.92 -3.24
N ALA A 47 3.06 5.72 -3.72
CA ALA A 47 4.03 5.53 -4.79
C ALA A 47 3.53 6.07 -6.13
N LEU A 48 2.28 5.81 -6.51
CA LEU A 48 1.66 6.35 -7.72
C LEU A 48 1.60 7.88 -7.70
N LEU A 49 1.19 8.47 -6.57
CA LEU A 49 1.21 9.92 -6.37
C LEU A 49 2.62 10.50 -6.50
N SER A 50 3.63 9.82 -5.95
CA SER A 50 5.04 10.25 -6.05
C SER A 50 5.60 10.17 -7.47
N LEU A 51 5.04 9.29 -8.31
CA LEU A 51 5.35 9.20 -9.74
C LEU A 51 4.59 10.25 -10.58
N GLY A 52 3.72 11.05 -9.96
CA GLY A 52 2.83 11.98 -10.68
C GLY A 52 1.71 11.28 -11.44
N ILE A 53 1.48 10.00 -11.17
CA ILE A 53 0.42 9.21 -11.79
C ILE A 53 -0.84 9.40 -10.94
N LEU A 54 -1.66 10.36 -11.33
CA LEU A 54 -2.97 10.62 -10.74
C LEU A 54 -4.04 10.01 -11.67
N ASP A 55 -4.11 8.69 -11.68
CA ASP A 55 -5.11 7.96 -12.47
C ASP A 55 -6.21 7.39 -11.57
N LYS A 56 -7.31 6.98 -12.20
CA LYS A 56 -8.45 6.30 -11.58
C LYS A 56 -8.00 5.17 -10.67
N ASP A 57 -7.00 4.40 -11.08
CA ASP A 57 -6.41 3.29 -10.33
C ASP A 57 -5.86 3.72 -8.95
N ALA A 58 -5.21 4.88 -8.86
CA ALA A 58 -4.68 5.39 -7.59
C ALA A 58 -5.81 5.79 -6.63
N HIS A 59 -6.93 6.29 -7.18
CA HIS A 59 -8.11 6.65 -6.42
C HIS A 59 -8.86 5.41 -5.93
N GLU A 60 -9.07 4.42 -6.80
CA GLU A 60 -9.69 3.14 -6.45
C GLU A 60 -8.88 2.41 -5.36
N MET A 61 -7.55 2.38 -5.48
CA MET A 61 -6.68 1.82 -4.44
C MET A 61 -6.82 2.51 -3.08
N LEU A 62 -7.05 3.83 -3.07
CA LEU A 62 -7.24 4.57 -1.84
C LEU A 62 -8.59 4.25 -1.19
N GLU A 63 -9.64 4.13 -1.99
CA GLU A 63 -10.97 3.70 -1.52
C GLU A 63 -10.92 2.29 -0.93
N ASP A 64 -10.23 1.35 -1.60
CA ASP A 64 -10.01 0.00 -1.10
C ASP A 64 -9.27 -0.01 0.24
N ALA A 65 -8.23 0.82 0.38
CA ALA A 65 -7.47 0.95 1.64
C ALA A 65 -8.37 1.41 2.80
N ILE A 66 -9.21 2.42 2.55
CA ILE A 66 -10.16 2.98 3.52
C ILE A 66 -11.21 1.94 3.89
N PHE A 67 -11.74 1.21 2.90
CA PHE A 67 -12.72 0.16 3.11
C PHE A 67 -12.17 -0.95 4.02
N LEU A 68 -10.97 -1.46 3.73
CA LEU A 68 -10.31 -2.49 4.55
C LEU A 68 -10.06 -2.03 5.99
N ASP A 69 -9.63 -0.78 6.19
CA ASP A 69 -9.47 -0.22 7.54
C ASP A 69 -10.81 -0.10 8.29
N SER A 70 -11.89 0.23 7.58
CA SER A 70 -13.22 0.34 8.19
C SER A 70 -13.73 -1.02 8.66
N GLN A 71 -13.56 -2.08 7.85
CA GLN A 71 -13.90 -3.45 8.23
C GLN A 71 -13.08 -3.93 9.43
N ARG A 72 -11.77 -3.63 9.42
CA ARG A 72 -10.89 -3.97 10.53
C ARG A 72 -11.30 -3.28 11.83
N LYS A 73 -11.67 -2.00 11.79
CA LYS A 73 -12.18 -1.28 12.96
C LYS A 73 -13.46 -1.92 13.52
N ILE A 74 -14.41 -2.28 12.66
CA ILE A 74 -15.65 -2.95 13.08
C ILE A 74 -15.35 -4.22 13.88
N HIS A 75 -14.38 -5.03 13.43
CA HIS A 75 -13.99 -6.24 14.14
C HIS A 75 -13.34 -5.98 15.52
N TRP A 76 -12.66 -4.84 15.73
CA TRP A 76 -12.07 -4.53 17.05
C TRP A 76 -13.10 -4.07 18.09
N TYR A 77 -14.27 -3.62 17.66
CA TYR A 77 -15.32 -3.06 18.52
C TYR A 77 -16.56 -3.98 18.64
N ALA A 78 -16.56 -5.16 18.00
CA ALA A 78 -17.59 -6.19 18.10
C ALA A 78 -17.16 -7.30 19.05
#